data_AF-A0A2D6TWS8-F1
#
_entry.id   AF-A0A2D6TWS8-F1
#
_cell.length_a   1.000
_cell.length_b   1.000
_cell.length_c   1.000
_cell.angle_alpha   90.00
_cell.angle_beta   90.00
_cell.angle_gamma   90.00
#
_symmetry.space_group_name_H-M   'P 1'
#
loop_
_entity.id
_entity.type
_entity.pdbx_description
1 polymer ?
#
loop_
_entity_poly.entity_id
_entity_poly.type
_entity_poly.pdbx_seq_one_letter_code
_entity_poly.pdbx_strand_id
1 'polypeptide(L)'
;MRKIIMIREYLSTKDICQRFRCSSRTIFRRMARDENPFPQPVIRHAGSINLWCADAVKEWEEREIQRSENSRWGGINASPPATAPDTARRWH
;
A
#
# COMPACT_ATOMS: atom_id res chain seq x y z
N MET A 1 2.97 29.18 20.54
CA MET A 1 3.31 27.91 19.85
C MET A 1 2.04 27.36 19.21
N ARG A 2 1.97 27.25 17.88
CA ARG A 2 0.84 26.59 17.22
C ARG A 2 1.05 25.08 17.29
N LYS A 3 0.15 24.37 17.97
CA LYS A 3 0.07 22.91 17.89
C LYS A 3 -0.37 22.58 16.47
N ILE A 4 0.50 21.98 15.65
CA ILE A 4 0.06 21.33 14.42
C ILE A 4 -0.79 20.14 14.87
N ILE A 5 -2.10 20.26 14.71
CA ILE A 5 -3.02 19.14 14.91
C ILE A 5 -2.80 18.24 13.70
N MET A 6 -2.01 17.18 13.89
CA MET A 6 -1.95 16.09 12.93
C MET A 6 -3.32 15.40 12.99
N ILE A 7 -4.22 15.72 12.06
CA ILE A 7 -5.50 15.04 11.92
C ILE A 7 -5.17 13.59 11.56
N ARG A 8 -5.37 12.67 12.49
CA ARG A 8 -5.20 11.24 12.24
C ARG A 8 -6.45 10.74 11.53
N GLU A 9 -6.33 10.51 10.23
CA GLU A 9 -7.37 9.87 9.45
C GLU A 9 -7.35 8.36 9.67
N TYR A 10 -8.55 7.77 9.76
CA TYR A 10 -8.73 6.35 9.93
C TYR A 10 -9.39 5.74 8.70
N LEU A 11 -8.87 4.60 8.27
CA LEU A 11 -9.44 3.79 7.20
C LEU A 11 -10.10 2.56 7.81
N SER A 12 -11.32 2.26 7.37
CA SER A 12 -11.99 1.00 7.69
C SER A 12 -11.46 -0.15 6.83
N THR A 13 -11.82 -1.38 7.20
CA THR A 13 -11.56 -2.56 6.35
C THR A 13 -12.12 -2.36 4.94
N LYS A 14 -13.29 -1.72 4.81
CA LYS A 14 -13.95 -1.48 3.51
C LYS A 14 -13.14 -0.51 2.66
N ASP A 15 -12.65 0.58 3.25
CA ASP A 15 -11.87 1.60 2.54
C ASP A 15 -10.56 1.00 2.00
N ILE A 16 -9.89 0.18 2.82
CA ILE A 16 -8.67 -0.54 2.43
C ILE A 16 -8.96 -1.52 1.29
N CYS A 17 -10.03 -2.32 1.40
CA CYS A 17 -10.43 -3.25 0.35
C CYS A 17 -10.75 -2.55 -0.97
N GLN A 18 -11.40 -1.39 -0.91
CA GLN A 18 -11.70 -0.57 -2.09
C GLN A 18 -10.44 0.03 -2.71
N ARG A 19 -9.55 0.61 -1.90
CA ARG A 19 -8.28 1.22 -2.35
C ARG A 19 -7.40 0.20 -3.07
N PHE A 20 -7.17 -0.95 -2.44
CA PHE A 20 -6.26 -1.98 -2.98
C PHE A 20 -6.95 -3.03 -3.85
N ARG A 21 -8.26 -2.87 -4.12
CA ARG A 21 -9.07 -3.78 -4.94
C ARG A 21 -8.89 -5.25 -4.53
N CYS A 22 -8.98 -5.53 -3.23
CA CYS A 22 -8.80 -6.88 -2.71
C CYS A 22 -9.78 -7.19 -1.58
N SER A 23 -9.88 -8.46 -1.20
CA SER A 23 -10.73 -8.91 -0.10
C SER A 23 -10.06 -8.69 1.26
N SER A 24 -10.87 -8.59 2.32
CA SER A 24 -10.38 -8.49 3.70
C SER A 24 -9.44 -9.64 4.06
N ARG A 25 -9.73 -10.86 3.55
CA ARG A 25 -8.86 -12.04 3.73
C ARG A 25 -7.45 -11.82 3.19
N THR A 26 -7.31 -11.15 2.04
CA THR A 26 -6.01 -10.81 1.47
C THR A 26 -5.26 -9.81 2.36
N ILE A 27 -5.96 -8.82 2.92
CA ILE A 27 -5.36 -7.87 3.87
C ILE A 27 -4.81 -8.59 5.09
N PHE A 28 -5.61 -9.46 5.75
CA PHE A 28 -5.14 -10.23 6.90
C PHE A 28 -3.95 -11.13 6.56
N ARG A 29 -3.91 -11.73 5.37
CA ARG A 29 -2.74 -12.50 4.92
C ARG A 29 -1.51 -11.61 4.72
N ARG A 30 -1.67 -10.39 4.20
CA ARG A 30 -0.56 -9.43 4.06
C ARG A 30 0.00 -8.98 5.41
N MET A 31 -0.84 -8.92 6.46
CA MET A 31 -0.39 -8.62 7.82
C MET A 31 0.52 -9.71 8.41
N ALA A 32 0.38 -10.95 7.94
CA ALA A 32 1.16 -12.10 8.39
C ALA A 32 2.42 -12.38 7.54
N ARG A 33 2.80 -11.46 6.64
CA ARG A 33 4.01 -11.61 5.83
C ARG A 33 5.25 -11.30 6.67
N ASP A 34 6.35 -12.00 6.40
CA ASP A 34 7.63 -11.70 7.03
C ASP A 34 8.24 -10.40 6.46
N GLU A 35 8.12 -10.19 5.14
CA GLU A 35 8.65 -9.02 4.46
C GLU A 35 7.55 -7.98 4.15
N ASN A 36 7.76 -6.77 4.67
CA ASN A 36 6.82 -5.64 4.61
C ASN A 36 5.38 -6.07 4.99
N PRO A 37 5.14 -6.53 6.24
CA PRO A 37 3.81 -6.87 6.70
C PRO A 37 2.88 -5.66 6.64
N PHE A 38 1.63 -5.87 6.23
CA PHE A 38 0.61 -4.83 6.29
C PHE A 38 0.38 -4.39 7.74
N PRO A 39 0.17 -3.09 8.02
CA PRO A 39 0.07 -2.59 9.39
C PRO A 39 -1.11 -3.21 10.16
N GLN A 40 -0.92 -3.33 11.47
CA GLN A 40 -1.97 -3.74 12.38
C GLN A 40 -3.01 -2.62 12.54
N PRO A 41 -4.31 -2.96 12.70
CA PRO A 41 -5.32 -1.95 13.00
C PRO A 41 -5.03 -1.30 14.35
N VAL A 42 -5.20 0.03 14.41
CA VAL A 42 -5.01 0.84 15.62
C VAL A 42 -6.18 0.66 16.58
N ILE A 43 -7.38 0.49 16.05
CA ILE A 43 -8.60 0.24 16.83
C ILE A 43 -9.21 -1.08 16.36
N ARG A 44 -9.41 -1.99 17.32
CA ARG A 44 -10.03 -3.29 17.11
C ARG A 44 -11.33 -3.33 17.90
N HIS A 45 -12.41 -3.72 17.24
CA HIS A 45 -13.70 -3.91 17.89
C HIS A 45 -14.19 -5.34 17.66
N ALA A 46 -14.64 -6.00 18.73
CA ALA A 46 -15.35 -7.26 18.60
C ALA A 46 -16.74 -7.00 17.99
N GLY A 47 -17.08 -7.69 16.90
CA GLY A 47 -18.37 -7.53 16.22
C GLY A 47 -18.51 -6.24 15.38
N SER A 48 -17.43 -5.50 15.15
CA SER A 48 -17.44 -4.31 14.29
C SER A 48 -16.18 -4.25 13.41
N ILE A 49 -16.06 -3.19 12.61
CA ILE A 49 -14.94 -3.00 11.68
C ILE A 49 -13.69 -2.54 12.44
N ASN A 50 -12.54 -3.00 11.95
CA ASN A 50 -11.25 -2.50 12.40
C ASN A 50 -10.94 -1.15 11.75
N LEU A 51 -10.16 -0.33 12.43
CA LEU A 51 -9.67 0.95 11.92
C LEU A 51 -8.15 0.99 11.88
N TRP A 52 -7.61 1.41 10.74
CA TRP A 52 -6.18 1.59 10.50
C TRP A 52 -5.84 3.07 10.40
N CYS A 53 -4.67 3.44 10.88
CA CYS A 53 -4.14 4.78 10.64
C CYS A 53 -3.77 4.93 9.17
N ALA A 54 -4.28 5.98 8.50
CA ALA A 54 -4.04 6.23 7.09
C ALA A 54 -2.54 6.41 6.78
N ASP A 55 -1.80 7.10 7.65
CA ASP A 55 -0.36 7.33 7.49
C ASP A 55 0.43 6.01 7.48
N ALA A 56 0.14 5.12 8.42
CA ALA A 56 0.79 3.80 8.48
C ALA A 56 0.50 2.94 7.23
N VAL A 57 -0.74 3.04 6.70
CA VAL A 57 -1.10 2.35 5.44
C VAL A 57 -0.36 2.95 4.25
N LYS A 58 -0.19 4.28 4.21
CA LYS A 58 0.55 4.98 3.17
C LYS A 58 2.05 4.63 3.20
N GLU A 59 2.68 4.65 4.37
CA GLU A 59 4.09 4.25 4.52
C GLU A 59 4.31 2.80 4.06
N TRP A 60 3.40 1.90 4.41
CA TRP A 60 3.45 0.52 3.94
C TRP A 60 3.30 0.42 2.42
N GLU A 61 2.38 1.18 1.82
CA GLU A 61 2.14 1.22 0.38
C GLU A 61 3.37 1.69 -0.38
N GLU A 62 4.04 2.75 0.10
CA GLU A 62 5.29 3.26 -0.49
C GLU A 62 6.40 2.20 -0.50
N ARG A 63 6.59 1.47 0.62
CA ARG A 63 7.53 0.34 0.69
C ARG A 63 7.13 -0.81 -0.22
N GLU A 64 5.83 -1.08 -0.34
CA GLU A 64 5.33 -2.16 -1.19
C GLU A 64 5.52 -1.86 -2.67
N ILE A 65 5.36 -0.59 -3.08
CA ILE A 65 5.68 -0.12 -4.42
C ILE A 65 7.17 -0.33 -4.71
N GLN A 66 8.05 0.09 -3.80
CA GLN A 66 9.50 -0.11 -3.96
C GLN A 66 9.87 -1.60 -4.07
N ARG A 67 9.30 -2.46 -3.21
CA ARG A 67 9.51 -3.91 -3.25
C ARG A 67 8.99 -4.52 -4.56
N SER A 68 7.84 -4.06 -5.05
CA SER A 68 7.25 -4.52 -6.31
C SER A 68 8.09 -4.09 -7.51
N GLU A 69 8.59 -2.87 -7.54
CA GLU A 69 9.48 -2.39 -8.61
C GLU A 69 10.83 -3.14 -8.58
N ASN A 70 11.38 -3.39 -7.40
CA ASN A 70 12.59 -4.22 -7.27
C ASN A 70 12.34 -5.66 -7.76
N SER A 71 11.15 -6.22 -7.53
CA SER A 71 10.76 -7.53 -8.07
C SER A 71 10.51 -7.50 -9.59
N ARG A 72 10.00 -6.38 -10.13
CA ARG A 72 9.65 -6.19 -11.54
C ARG A 72 10.88 -6.15 -12.45
N TRP A 73 11.99 -5.61 -11.94
CA TRP A 73 13.24 -5.44 -12.69
C TRP A 73 14.42 -6.28 -12.13
N GLY A 74 14.18 -7.15 -11.14
CA GLY A 74 15.26 -7.69 -10.27
C GLY A 74 15.46 -9.20 -10.27
N GLY A 75 15.12 -9.90 -11.34
CA GLY A 75 15.82 -11.16 -11.64
C GLY A 75 17.17 -10.83 -12.28
N ILE A 76 18.18 -10.51 -11.47
CA ILE A 76 19.60 -10.21 -11.81
C ILE A 76 19.84 -9.09 -12.86
N ASN A 77 20.36 -7.93 -12.42
CA ASN A 77 20.94 -6.87 -13.29
C ASN A 77 20.04 -6.19 -14.35
N ALA A 78 18.75 -5.92 -14.11
CA ALA A 78 18.02 -4.98 -14.97
C ALA A 78 17.85 -3.63 -14.28
N SER A 79 18.67 -2.66 -14.69
CA SER A 79 18.28 -1.25 -14.54
C SER A 79 17.06 -0.98 -15.45
N PRO A 80 16.16 -0.05 -15.08
CA PRO A 80 15.13 0.41 -15.99
C PRO A 80 15.79 0.88 -17.29
N PRO A 81 15.26 0.55 -18.49
CA PRO A 81 15.78 1.13 -19.72
C PRO A 81 15.65 2.65 -19.63
N ALA A 82 16.78 3.37 -19.78
CA ALA A 82 16.88 4.83 -19.61
C ALA A 82 16.04 5.65 -20.61
N THR A 83 15.33 4.98 -21.52
CA THR A 83 14.48 5.57 -22.54
C THR A 83 13.32 4.61 -22.79
N ALA A 84 12.22 4.77 -22.06
CA ALA A 84 10.94 4.27 -22.55
C ALA A 84 10.63 5.04 -23.85
N PRO A 85 10.54 4.41 -25.04
CA PRO A 85 10.13 5.13 -26.23
C PRO A 85 8.66 5.53 -26.08
N ASP A 86 8.38 6.80 -26.35
CA ASP A 86 7.06 7.41 -26.51
C ASP A 86 6.28 6.69 -27.62
N THR A 87 5.70 5.53 -27.30
CA THR A 87 4.78 4.80 -28.19
C THR A 87 3.31 5.12 -27.85
N ALA A 88 3.05 6.25 -27.20
CA ALA A 88 1.70 6.76 -26.99
C ALA A 88 1.09 7.41 -28.26
N ARG A 89 1.80 7.44 -29.39
CA ARG A 89 1.32 8.00 -30.67
C ARG A 89 1.19 6.94 -31.76
N ARG A 90 0.39 5.89 -31.54
CA ARG A 90 -0.08 5.09 -32.69
C ARG A 90 -1.37 4.33 -32.41
N TRP A 91 -2.46 5.09 -32.38
CA TRP A 91 -3.77 4.59 -32.80
C TRP A 91 -4.27 5.59 -33.86
N HIS A 92 -4.02 5.26 -35.12
CA HIS A 92 -4.70 5.80 -36.30
C HIS A 92 -5.56 4.68 -36.88
#